data_AF-A0A9D8QMM0-F1
#
_entry.id   AF-A0A9D8QMM0-F1
#
_cell.length_a   1.000
_cell.length_b   1.000
_cell.length_c   1.000
_cell.angle_alpha   90.00
_cell.angle_beta   90.00
_cell.angle_gamma   90.00
#
_symmetry.space_group_name_H-M   'P 1'
#
loop_
_entity.id
_entity.type
_entity.pdbx_description
1 polymer ?
#
loop_
_entity_poly.entity_id
_entity_poly.type
_entity_poly.pdbx_seq_one_letter_code
_entity_poly.pdbx_strand_id
1 'polypeptide(L)'
;MKKGFAAGLVLFTLMPLFSGEDCRVSVREIADGVAEYSLSNGLFEIKCVPETSALISGLTFRPENRKMIHPLECIVEKDDLLPTRCHTNTTGFRETAVGNKLNIHTKYRPDAPACIGETAELVMRSRGFYKWNIDAEKKIVLRKGETRAKTSLTLTAAADMTAPIHIWINGVASMGEKERDIVMLPVRNVSENRMGLAMAAFSCDGVYFDQTGALDVRAAANAPWIAQTSSERPGVLAVRLGKNFVEGGVLYSWKNGNSPIHTAEAIFSPLKLKKGETRTFTVEYLYFEKLTGLHDTVGPFGLDREPRAVFVASVAPVPAGVMTLNWRAPDGRTGNLGEFPLPPLNPREFVRIDLEKFSLPEKCTLFGTLPGGLTFELPERIDSILER
;
A
#
# COMPACT_ATOMS: atom_id res chain seq x y z
N MET A 1 -34.82 -19.84 -33.33
CA MET A 1 -33.45 -19.75 -33.87
C MET A 1 -32.58 -18.98 -32.87
N LYS A 2 -31.67 -19.68 -32.19
CA LYS A 2 -30.75 -19.10 -31.20
C LYS A 2 -29.59 -18.42 -31.95
N LYS A 3 -29.34 -17.14 -31.72
CA LYS A 3 -28.12 -16.45 -32.16
C LYS A 3 -27.22 -16.25 -30.95
N GLY A 4 -26.06 -16.90 -30.96
CA GLY A 4 -25.03 -16.78 -29.94
C GLY A 4 -24.32 -15.42 -30.04
N PHE A 5 -24.07 -14.81 -28.88
CA PHE A 5 -23.25 -13.62 -28.71
C PHE A 5 -21.83 -14.06 -28.35
N ALA A 6 -20.84 -13.65 -29.15
CA ALA A 6 -19.44 -13.72 -28.77
C ALA A 6 -19.00 -12.33 -28.32
N ALA A 7 -18.65 -12.19 -27.03
CA ALA A 7 -17.93 -11.02 -26.53
C ALA A 7 -16.44 -11.20 -26.88
N GLY A 8 -15.87 -10.25 -27.62
CA GLY A 8 -14.46 -10.25 -27.97
C GLY A 8 -13.59 -9.94 -26.76
N LEU A 9 -12.88 -10.96 -26.26
CA LEU A 9 -11.80 -10.81 -25.28
C LEU A 9 -10.50 -10.61 -26.08
N VAL A 10 -9.89 -9.43 -26.02
CA VAL A 10 -8.57 -9.19 -26.63
C VAL A 10 -7.52 -9.59 -25.60
N LEU A 11 -6.87 -10.73 -25.84
CA LEU A 11 -5.79 -11.27 -24.99
C LEU A 11 -4.44 -10.85 -25.58
N PHE A 12 -3.65 -10.06 -24.85
CA PHE A 12 -2.23 -9.88 -25.17
C PHE A 12 -1.41 -10.98 -24.49
N THR A 13 -1.00 -11.99 -25.26
CA THR A 13 -0.11 -13.07 -24.81
C THR A 13 1.35 -12.72 -25.04
N LEU A 14 2.13 -12.61 -23.97
CA LEU A 14 3.59 -12.70 -23.98
C LEU A 14 4.02 -13.91 -23.13
N MET A 15 4.99 -14.67 -23.67
CA MET A 15 5.44 -16.02 -23.27
C MET A 15 5.64 -16.27 -21.76
N PRO A 16 5.43 -17.51 -21.26
CA PRO A 16 5.84 -17.88 -19.92
C PRO A 16 7.34 -18.26 -19.93
N LEU A 17 8.19 -17.35 -19.47
CA LEU A 17 9.51 -17.71 -18.95
C LEU A 17 9.43 -17.71 -17.41
N PHE A 18 8.75 -18.71 -16.83
CA PHE A 18 8.86 -18.98 -15.40
C PHE A 18 10.06 -19.90 -15.15
N SER A 19 11.27 -19.34 -15.25
CA SER A 19 12.38 -19.77 -14.41
C SER A 19 12.57 -18.70 -13.31
N GLY A 20 11.56 -18.55 -12.45
CA GLY A 20 11.61 -17.58 -11.37
C GLY A 20 12.70 -17.96 -10.37
N GLU A 21 13.64 -17.05 -10.11
CA GLU A 21 14.62 -17.19 -9.04
C GLU A 21 13.93 -17.60 -7.73
N ASP A 22 14.56 -18.50 -6.96
CA ASP A 22 14.02 -18.91 -5.66
C ASP A 22 13.99 -17.76 -4.66
N CYS A 23 13.14 -17.91 -3.64
CA CYS A 23 13.09 -16.98 -2.54
C CYS A 23 14.47 -16.91 -1.86
N ARG A 24 14.99 -15.69 -1.68
CA ARG A 24 16.29 -15.44 -1.10
C ARG A 24 16.24 -14.34 -0.06
N VAL A 25 17.05 -14.49 0.98
CA VAL A 25 17.38 -13.41 1.91
C VAL A 25 18.88 -13.15 1.83
N SER A 26 19.26 -11.88 1.73
CA SER A 26 20.65 -11.45 1.77
C SER A 26 20.79 -10.30 2.76
N VAL A 27 21.98 -10.16 3.34
CA VAL A 27 22.30 -9.11 4.29
C VAL A 27 23.53 -8.39 3.79
N ARG A 28 23.50 -7.07 3.81
CA ARG A 28 24.67 -6.24 3.52
C ARG A 28 24.81 -5.16 4.58
N GLU A 29 26.03 -4.80 4.91
CA GLU A 29 26.31 -3.63 5.73
C GLU A 29 26.23 -2.38 4.84
N ILE A 30 25.46 -1.38 5.27
CA ILE A 30 25.25 -0.11 4.52
C ILE A 30 25.93 1.08 5.19
N ALA A 31 26.28 0.95 6.46
CA ALA A 31 27.11 1.85 7.23
C ALA A 31 27.67 1.06 8.43
N ASP A 32 28.69 1.59 9.10
CA ASP A 32 29.37 0.95 10.23
C ASP A 32 28.39 0.45 11.31
N GLY A 33 28.23 -0.86 11.41
CA GLY A 33 27.33 -1.52 12.35
C GLY A 33 25.84 -1.42 12.00
N VAL A 34 25.48 -1.11 10.74
CA VAL A 34 24.10 -1.00 10.25
C VAL A 34 23.88 -1.96 9.08
N ALA A 35 23.00 -2.94 9.29
CA ALA A 35 22.71 -3.97 8.31
C ALA A 35 21.39 -3.71 7.56
N GLU A 36 21.41 -3.91 6.25
CA GLU A 36 20.22 -3.96 5.42
C GLU A 36 19.93 -5.40 5.00
N TYR A 37 18.73 -5.85 5.35
CA TYR A 37 18.19 -7.16 4.99
C TYR A 37 17.37 -7.01 3.72
N SER A 38 17.70 -7.78 2.67
CA SER A 38 16.96 -7.80 1.41
C SER A 38 16.28 -9.17 1.24
N LEU A 39 14.95 -9.18 1.16
CA LEU A 39 14.13 -10.36 0.87
C LEU A 39 13.64 -10.25 -0.57
N SER A 40 13.83 -11.27 -1.38
CA SER A 40 13.42 -11.31 -2.79
C SER A 40 12.74 -12.64 -3.13
N ASN A 41 11.70 -12.59 -3.96
CA ASN A 41 10.97 -13.77 -4.46
C ASN A 41 11.08 -13.97 -5.99
N GLY A 42 12.05 -13.29 -6.61
CA GLY A 42 12.30 -13.28 -8.05
C GLY A 42 11.54 -12.19 -8.83
N LEU A 43 10.37 -11.75 -8.35
CA LEU A 43 9.58 -10.67 -8.97
C LEU A 43 9.63 -9.36 -8.18
N PHE A 44 9.68 -9.48 -6.87
CA PHE A 44 9.59 -8.39 -5.92
C PHE A 44 10.67 -8.52 -4.87
N GLU A 45 11.25 -7.39 -4.48
CA GLU A 45 12.24 -7.31 -3.43
C GLU A 45 11.86 -6.21 -2.46
N ILE A 46 11.94 -6.53 -1.16
CA ILE A 46 11.79 -5.58 -0.06
C ILE A 46 13.09 -5.53 0.72
N LYS A 47 13.48 -4.34 1.15
CA LYS A 47 14.66 -4.12 1.99
C LYS A 47 14.27 -3.52 3.33
N CYS A 48 14.93 -3.94 4.39
CA CYS A 48 14.65 -3.52 5.74
C CYS A 48 15.94 -3.25 6.53
N VAL A 49 15.95 -2.17 7.32
CA VAL A 49 17.08 -1.78 8.19
C VAL A 49 16.63 -1.81 9.65
N PRO A 50 16.93 -2.89 10.41
CA PRO A 50 16.49 -3.08 11.79
C PRO A 50 16.93 -1.97 12.74
N GLU A 51 18.12 -1.40 12.54
CA GLU A 51 18.72 -0.38 13.40
C GLU A 51 17.96 0.95 13.34
N THR A 52 17.22 1.20 12.26
CA THR A 52 16.52 2.46 12.01
C THR A 52 15.00 2.29 12.13
N SER A 53 14.53 1.74 13.25
CA SER A 53 13.11 1.41 13.48
C SER A 53 12.54 0.39 12.48
N ALA A 54 13.36 -0.57 12.06
CA ALA A 54 12.98 -1.56 11.03
C ALA A 54 12.40 -0.90 9.77
N LEU A 55 13.00 0.20 9.33
CA LEU A 55 12.65 0.96 8.14
C LEU A 55 12.61 0.05 6.91
N ILE A 56 11.52 0.09 6.16
CA ILE A 56 11.49 -0.46 4.80
C ILE A 56 12.22 0.53 3.88
N SER A 57 13.49 0.24 3.60
CA SER A 57 14.42 1.11 2.89
C SER A 57 14.36 0.96 1.37
N GLY A 58 13.70 -0.09 0.87
CA GLY A 58 13.69 -0.40 -0.54
C GLY A 58 12.51 -1.28 -0.93
N LEU A 59 11.91 -0.95 -2.08
CA LEU A 59 10.96 -1.78 -2.79
C LEU A 59 11.40 -1.79 -4.25
N THR A 60 11.61 -2.99 -4.80
CA THR A 60 12.07 -3.16 -6.18
C THR A 60 11.18 -4.15 -6.92
N PHE A 61 10.64 -3.74 -8.06
CA PHE A 61 10.07 -4.64 -9.03
C PHE A 61 11.18 -5.15 -9.96
N ARG A 62 11.54 -6.43 -9.81
CA ARG A 62 12.76 -7.03 -10.38
C ARG A 62 12.75 -7.14 -11.90
N PRO A 63 11.65 -7.49 -12.60
CA PRO A 63 11.66 -7.63 -14.06
C PRO A 63 12.14 -6.39 -14.82
N GLU A 64 11.89 -5.20 -14.28
CA GLU A 64 12.34 -3.92 -14.85
C GLU A 64 13.48 -3.27 -14.05
N ASN A 65 13.93 -3.92 -12.97
CA ASN A 65 14.79 -3.31 -11.95
C ASN A 65 14.27 -1.94 -11.46
N ARG A 66 12.94 -1.80 -11.39
CA ARG A 66 12.28 -0.56 -10.99
C ARG A 66 12.32 -0.42 -9.48
N LYS A 67 13.09 0.57 -9.00
CA LYS A 67 13.10 0.99 -7.60
C LYS A 67 11.93 1.94 -7.36
N MET A 68 11.18 1.72 -6.29
CA MET A 68 10.00 2.53 -5.92
C MET A 68 10.22 3.33 -4.63
N ILE A 69 11.45 3.28 -4.09
CA ILE A 69 11.90 4.04 -2.93
C ILE A 69 13.28 4.58 -3.29
N HIS A 70 13.53 5.86 -3.02
CA HIS A 70 14.86 6.44 -3.23
C HIS A 70 15.90 5.74 -2.36
N PRO A 71 17.15 5.61 -2.83
CA PRO A 71 18.22 4.99 -2.04
C PRO A 71 18.31 5.57 -0.63
N LEU A 72 18.41 4.68 0.35
CA LEU A 72 18.65 5.07 1.73
C LEU A 72 20.06 5.64 1.88
N GLU A 73 20.13 6.84 2.41
CA GLU A 73 21.36 7.42 2.93
C GLU A 73 21.38 7.19 4.45
N CYS A 74 22.47 6.64 4.97
CA CYS A 74 22.65 6.36 6.39
C CYS A 74 24.02 6.87 6.85
N ILE A 75 24.03 7.72 7.87
CA ILE A 75 25.24 8.23 8.51
C ILE A 75 25.24 7.75 9.95
N VAL A 76 26.34 7.11 10.36
CA VAL A 76 26.53 6.63 11.73
C VAL A 76 27.41 7.61 12.48
N GLU A 77 26.86 8.19 13.53
CA GLU A 77 27.57 9.10 14.44
C GLU A 77 27.95 8.30 15.70
N LYS A 78 29.25 8.22 15.95
CA LYS A 78 29.84 7.62 17.14
C LYS A 78 30.36 8.73 18.04
N ASP A 79 30.01 8.64 19.32
CA ASP A 79 30.47 9.53 20.37
C ASP A 79 30.81 8.64 21.57
N ASP A 80 31.96 8.86 22.19
CA ASP A 80 32.47 7.99 23.27
C ASP A 80 31.57 8.01 24.52
N LEU A 81 30.73 9.05 24.67
CA LEU A 81 29.86 9.27 25.83
C LEU A 81 28.39 9.03 25.53
N LEU A 82 28.00 8.87 24.25
CA LEU A 82 26.61 8.73 23.84
C LEU A 82 26.36 7.45 23.03
N PRO A 83 25.14 6.88 23.10
CA PRO A 83 24.79 5.76 22.24
C PRO A 83 24.96 6.11 20.76
N THR A 84 25.52 5.20 19.97
CA THR A 84 25.64 5.34 18.51
C THR A 84 24.32 5.74 17.88
N ARG A 85 24.34 6.82 17.11
CA ARG A 85 23.16 7.36 16.41
C ARG A 85 23.26 7.05 14.93
N CYS A 86 22.14 6.64 14.35
CA CYS A 86 22.00 6.51 12.91
C CYS A 86 21.14 7.67 12.43
N HIS A 87 21.60 8.42 11.44
CA HIS A 87 20.83 9.46 10.77
C HIS A 87 20.50 8.96 9.38
N THR A 88 19.24 9.09 8.98
CA THR A 88 18.75 8.63 7.69
C THR A 88 18.03 9.76 6.96
N ASN A 89 18.08 9.75 5.63
CA ASN A 89 17.18 10.58 4.84
C ASN A 89 15.71 10.14 5.04
N THR A 90 14.77 10.93 4.52
CA THR A 90 13.33 10.74 4.77
C THR A 90 12.68 9.62 3.95
N THR A 91 13.47 8.81 3.23
CA THR A 91 12.95 7.81 2.30
C THR A 91 12.35 6.59 3.00
N GLY A 92 11.47 5.89 2.28
CA GLY A 92 10.96 4.58 2.64
C GLY A 92 9.77 4.59 3.59
N PHE A 93 9.45 3.44 4.17
CA PHE A 93 8.28 3.28 5.04
C PHE A 93 8.66 2.89 6.47
N ARG A 94 8.08 3.59 7.44
CA ARG A 94 8.28 3.34 8.87
C ARG A 94 6.96 3.28 9.60
N GLU A 95 6.83 2.29 10.47
CA GLU A 95 5.80 2.26 11.49
C GLU A 95 6.35 2.94 12.76
N THR A 96 5.76 4.07 13.10
CA THR A 96 6.11 4.86 14.28
C THR A 96 4.85 5.22 15.06
N ALA A 97 4.97 6.09 16.05
CA ALA A 97 3.84 6.71 16.71
C ALA A 97 3.81 8.22 16.43
N VAL A 98 2.61 8.77 16.30
CA VAL A 98 2.41 10.22 16.15
C VAL A 98 3.07 10.95 17.33
N GLY A 99 3.76 12.05 17.03
CA GLY A 99 4.47 12.88 18.01
C GLY A 99 5.89 12.42 18.33
N ASN A 100 6.35 11.28 17.81
CA ASN A 100 7.77 10.92 17.86
C ASN A 100 8.54 11.57 16.70
N LYS A 101 9.78 11.97 16.99
CA LYS A 101 10.69 12.45 15.95
C LYS A 101 11.21 11.27 15.13
N LEU A 102 11.18 11.38 13.80
CA LEU A 102 11.56 10.31 12.87
C LEU A 102 13.05 9.95 12.91
N ASN A 103 13.90 10.80 13.50
CA ASN A 103 15.33 10.57 13.70
C ASN A 103 15.67 9.88 15.04
N ILE A 104 14.66 9.56 15.87
CA ILE A 104 14.85 8.74 17.06
C ILE A 104 14.46 7.32 16.70
N HIS A 105 15.44 6.41 16.69
CA HIS A 105 15.23 5.05 16.21
C HIS A 105 15.03 4.05 17.34
N THR A 106 14.10 3.12 17.13
CA THR A 106 13.96 1.91 17.94
C THR A 106 14.74 0.80 17.25
N LYS A 107 15.79 0.28 17.89
CA LYS A 107 16.56 -0.82 17.29
C LYS A 107 15.77 -2.12 17.40
N TYR A 108 15.67 -2.84 16.30
CA TYR A 108 15.14 -4.20 16.27
C TYR A 108 16.28 -5.21 16.17
N ARG A 109 16.17 -6.30 16.90
CA ARG A 109 17.04 -7.46 16.76
C ARG A 109 16.40 -8.43 15.76
N PRO A 110 17.02 -8.67 14.60
CA PRO A 110 16.54 -9.70 13.68
C PRO A 110 16.78 -11.10 14.25
N ASP A 111 15.80 -11.98 14.06
CA ASP A 111 16.00 -13.42 14.14
C ASP A 111 16.82 -13.90 12.92
N ALA A 112 17.25 -15.17 12.94
CA ALA A 112 17.86 -15.76 11.76
C ALA A 112 16.89 -15.67 10.56
N PRO A 113 17.28 -14.99 9.46
CA PRO A 113 16.43 -14.90 8.29
C PRO A 113 16.19 -16.30 7.71
N ALA A 114 14.97 -16.56 7.26
CA ALA A 114 14.59 -17.89 6.80
C ALA A 114 14.05 -17.83 5.36
N CYS A 115 14.60 -18.67 4.50
CA CYS A 115 13.93 -19.10 3.28
C CYS A 115 13.31 -20.46 3.55
N ILE A 116 11.98 -20.52 3.62
CA ILE A 116 11.24 -21.75 3.90
C ILE A 116 10.44 -22.09 2.65
N GLY A 117 10.98 -22.98 1.83
CA GLY A 117 10.37 -23.36 0.55
C GLY A 117 10.16 -22.15 -0.36
N GLU A 118 8.90 -21.85 -0.66
CA GLU A 118 8.49 -20.74 -1.53
C GLU A 118 8.30 -19.40 -0.81
N THR A 119 8.83 -19.27 0.41
CA THR A 119 8.65 -18.06 1.23
C THR A 119 9.99 -17.53 1.74
N ALA A 120 10.20 -16.22 1.60
CA ALA A 120 11.25 -15.49 2.30
C ALA A 120 10.65 -14.76 3.50
N GLU A 121 11.24 -14.95 4.69
CA GLU A 121 10.74 -14.40 5.94
C GLU A 121 11.86 -13.75 6.77
N LEU A 122 11.52 -12.61 7.38
CA LEU A 122 12.33 -11.93 8.39
C LEU A 122 11.45 -11.55 9.56
N VAL A 123 11.81 -12.01 10.75
CA VAL A 123 11.19 -11.62 12.02
C VAL A 123 12.21 -10.82 12.81
N MET A 124 11.79 -9.74 13.43
CA MET A 124 12.64 -8.87 14.23
C MET A 124 11.90 -8.42 15.48
N ARG A 125 12.60 -8.28 16.60
CA ARG A 125 12.00 -7.93 17.90
C ARG A 125 12.72 -6.78 18.58
N SER A 126 11.98 -5.95 19.28
CA SER A 126 12.51 -4.92 20.16
C SER A 126 11.85 -4.98 21.53
N ARG A 127 12.67 -4.82 22.58
CA ARG A 127 12.21 -4.68 23.96
C ARG A 127 11.98 -3.19 24.23
N GLY A 128 10.80 -2.70 23.84
CA GLY A 128 10.46 -1.29 23.83
C GLY A 128 10.10 -0.81 22.43
N PHE A 129 9.06 0.01 22.36
CA PHE A 129 8.63 0.69 21.15
C PHE A 129 8.77 2.18 21.42
N TYR A 130 9.83 2.79 20.88
CA TYR A 130 10.23 4.17 21.19
C TYR A 130 10.31 4.43 22.70
N LYS A 131 9.51 5.36 23.22
CA LYS A 131 9.48 5.72 24.64
C LYS A 131 8.52 4.89 25.49
N TRP A 132 7.80 3.93 24.89
CA TRP A 132 6.78 3.14 25.58
C TRP A 132 7.32 1.76 25.97
N ASN A 133 6.87 1.29 27.14
CA ASN A 133 7.15 -0.04 27.66
C ASN A 133 6.26 -1.09 26.96
N ILE A 134 6.47 -1.23 25.65
CA ILE A 134 5.74 -2.10 24.73
C ILE A 134 6.77 -2.90 23.97
N ASP A 135 6.70 -4.23 24.05
CA ASP A 135 7.50 -5.10 23.20
C ASP A 135 6.94 -5.06 21.78
N ALA A 136 7.82 -4.94 20.79
CA ALA A 136 7.44 -4.86 19.39
C ALA A 136 8.05 -6.02 18.60
N GLU A 137 7.23 -6.72 17.82
CA GLU A 137 7.68 -7.70 16.84
C GLU A 137 7.25 -7.22 15.45
N LYS A 138 8.22 -7.13 14.52
CA LYS A 138 7.94 -6.89 13.11
C LYS A 138 8.29 -8.13 12.31
N LYS A 139 7.37 -8.56 11.46
CA LYS A 139 7.56 -9.68 10.54
C LYS A 139 7.35 -9.21 9.11
N ILE A 140 8.20 -9.66 8.19
CA ILE A 140 8.16 -9.39 6.75
C ILE A 140 8.11 -10.74 6.03
N VAL A 141 7.18 -10.89 5.09
CA VAL A 141 6.96 -12.13 4.33
C VAL A 141 6.77 -11.82 2.85
N LEU A 142 7.55 -12.51 2.01
CA LEU A 142 7.36 -12.58 0.56
C LEU A 142 7.12 -14.03 0.16
N ARG A 143 6.24 -14.24 -0.82
CA ARG A 143 5.97 -15.55 -1.42
C ARG A 143 6.38 -15.59 -2.87
N LYS A 144 6.87 -16.73 -3.35
CA LYS A 144 7.28 -16.95 -4.74
C LYS A 144 6.17 -16.55 -5.71
N GLY A 145 6.56 -15.85 -6.77
CA GLY A 145 5.62 -15.47 -7.83
C GLY A 145 4.63 -14.38 -7.46
N GLU A 146 4.84 -13.60 -6.39
CA GLU A 146 3.97 -12.46 -6.04
C GLU A 146 4.68 -11.11 -6.24
N THR A 147 3.95 -10.06 -6.62
CA THR A 147 4.39 -8.65 -6.53
C THR A 147 3.88 -7.99 -5.25
N ARG A 148 3.90 -8.77 -4.16
CA ARG A 148 3.42 -8.40 -2.83
C ARG A 148 4.46 -8.70 -1.76
N ALA A 149 4.63 -7.75 -0.85
CA ALA A 149 5.28 -7.98 0.44
C ALA A 149 4.27 -7.73 1.56
N LYS A 150 4.17 -8.65 2.51
CA LYS A 150 3.32 -8.50 3.69
C LYS A 150 4.18 -8.21 4.91
N THR A 151 3.84 -7.18 5.66
CA THR A 151 4.42 -6.90 6.97
C THR A 151 3.36 -6.95 8.06
N SER A 152 3.79 -7.31 9.26
CA SER A 152 2.98 -7.17 10.46
C SER A 152 3.81 -6.59 11.59
N LEU A 153 3.23 -5.62 12.30
CA LEU A 153 3.76 -5.08 13.55
C LEU A 153 2.85 -5.54 14.68
N THR A 154 3.39 -6.36 15.57
CA THR A 154 2.72 -6.82 16.79
C THR A 154 3.29 -6.07 17.98
N LEU A 155 2.41 -5.44 18.75
CA LEU A 155 2.73 -4.69 19.95
C LEU A 155 2.15 -5.40 21.16
N THR A 156 2.97 -5.68 22.17
CA THR A 156 2.56 -6.30 23.43
C THR A 156 2.93 -5.40 24.60
N ALA A 157 1.95 -4.97 25.38
CA ALA A 157 2.22 -4.03 26.47
C ALA A 157 2.76 -4.75 27.72
N ALA A 158 3.93 -4.32 28.22
CA ALA A 158 4.52 -4.91 29.42
C ALA A 158 3.87 -4.38 30.73
N ALA A 159 3.13 -3.28 30.63
CA ALA A 159 2.34 -2.66 31.69
C ALA A 159 1.11 -1.96 31.08
N ASP A 160 0.15 -1.58 31.93
CA ASP A 160 -1.01 -0.79 31.46
C ASP A 160 -0.56 0.55 30.87
N MET A 161 -1.08 0.86 29.68
CA MET A 161 -0.77 2.13 29.02
C MET A 161 -1.49 3.29 29.74
N THR A 162 -0.74 4.31 30.15
CA THR A 162 -1.29 5.51 30.79
C THR A 162 -2.00 6.43 29.79
N ALA A 163 -1.54 6.46 28.54
CA ALA A 163 -2.11 7.25 27.44
C ALA A 163 -2.16 6.42 26.15
N PRO A 164 -3.14 6.67 25.27
CA PRO A 164 -3.19 6.02 23.97
C PRO A 164 -2.03 6.46 23.06
N ILE A 165 -1.68 5.61 22.10
CA ILE A 165 -0.74 5.94 21.00
C ILE A 165 -1.45 5.83 19.66
N HIS A 166 -1.02 6.62 18.68
CA HIS A 166 -1.50 6.51 17.31
C HIS A 166 -0.38 5.94 16.46
N ILE A 167 -0.58 4.75 15.90
CA ILE A 167 0.40 4.17 14.99
C ILE A 167 0.34 4.92 13.67
N TRP A 168 1.51 5.34 13.21
CA TRP A 168 1.70 6.13 12.00
C TRP A 168 2.58 5.35 11.04
N ILE A 169 2.01 4.98 9.89
CA ILE A 169 2.75 4.48 8.74
C ILE A 169 3.19 5.71 7.97
N ASN A 170 4.44 6.11 8.15
CA ASN A 170 5.05 7.21 7.43
C ASN A 170 5.75 6.65 6.20
N GLY A 171 5.32 7.03 5.00
CA GLY A 171 5.82 6.51 3.74
C GLY A 171 6.28 7.60 2.79
N VAL A 172 7.51 7.50 2.29
CA VAL A 172 8.06 8.30 1.20
C VAL A 172 8.55 7.34 0.12
N ALA A 173 7.68 7.06 -0.83
CA ALA A 173 8.01 6.33 -2.05
C ALA A 173 8.25 7.31 -3.21
N SER A 174 8.89 6.82 -4.26
CA SER A 174 9.11 7.55 -5.51
C SER A 174 9.00 6.57 -6.67
N MET A 175 7.90 6.67 -7.40
CA MET A 175 7.56 5.86 -8.56
C MET A 175 8.15 6.45 -9.84
N GLY A 176 8.24 7.78 -9.93
CA GLY A 176 8.96 8.56 -10.96
C GLY A 176 10.33 9.05 -10.51
N GLU A 177 11.08 9.66 -11.43
CA GLU A 177 12.41 10.25 -11.16
C GLU A 177 12.40 11.79 -11.24
N LYS A 178 11.51 12.39 -12.03
CA LYS A 178 11.47 13.81 -12.37
C LYS A 178 10.14 14.45 -11.99
N GLU A 179 9.05 13.83 -12.42
CA GLU A 179 7.69 14.28 -12.17
C GLU A 179 7.23 13.83 -10.79
N ARG A 180 6.34 14.62 -10.21
CA ARG A 180 5.70 14.27 -8.95
C ARG A 180 4.72 13.12 -9.17
N ASP A 181 4.78 12.12 -8.30
CA ASP A 181 3.79 11.06 -8.31
C ASP A 181 2.41 11.54 -7.86
N ILE A 182 1.39 10.86 -8.35
CA ILE A 182 0.01 11.09 -8.01
C ILE A 182 -0.34 10.14 -6.87
N VAL A 183 -0.72 10.71 -5.72
CA VAL A 183 -1.19 9.95 -4.56
C VAL A 183 -2.70 9.74 -4.68
N MET A 184 -3.15 8.52 -4.44
CA MET A 184 -4.54 8.09 -4.50
C MET A 184 -5.04 7.75 -3.10
N LEU A 185 -6.07 8.46 -2.65
CA LEU A 185 -6.68 8.32 -1.33
C LEU A 185 -8.15 7.89 -1.47
N PRO A 186 -8.59 6.73 -0.95
CA PRO A 186 -10.01 6.44 -0.80
C PRO A 186 -10.58 7.31 0.33
N VAL A 187 -11.38 8.30 -0.02
CA VAL A 187 -11.86 9.36 0.89
C VAL A 187 -13.35 9.28 1.15
N ARG A 188 -13.75 9.71 2.35
CA ARG A 188 -15.15 9.97 2.69
C ARG A 188 -15.49 11.46 2.53
N ASN A 189 -16.69 11.75 2.05
CA ASN A 189 -17.31 13.06 2.17
C ASN A 189 -17.84 13.24 3.59
N VAL A 190 -16.91 13.59 4.47
CA VAL A 190 -17.21 14.00 5.85
C VAL A 190 -16.42 15.26 6.15
N SER A 191 -17.08 16.25 6.72
CA SER A 191 -16.42 17.43 7.26
C SER A 191 -16.29 17.27 8.77
N GLU A 192 -15.30 16.49 9.19
CA GLU A 192 -15.06 16.16 10.59
C GLU A 192 -13.61 16.41 11.02
N ASN A 193 -13.41 16.50 12.34
CA ASN A 193 -12.09 16.44 12.95
C ASN A 193 -11.82 14.99 13.39
N ARG A 194 -10.69 14.43 13.01
CA ARG A 194 -10.21 13.12 13.50
C ARG A 194 -8.89 13.29 14.19
N MET A 195 -8.79 12.80 15.44
CA MET A 195 -7.54 12.83 16.21
C MET A 195 -6.97 14.26 16.36
N GLY A 196 -7.85 15.27 16.47
CA GLY A 196 -7.45 16.69 16.52
C GLY A 196 -6.98 17.28 15.19
N LEU A 197 -7.06 16.53 14.09
CA LEU A 197 -6.73 16.98 12.74
C LEU A 197 -8.00 17.32 11.97
N ALA A 198 -8.01 18.49 11.34
CA ALA A 198 -9.06 18.86 10.39
C ALA A 198 -8.91 18.04 9.10
N MET A 199 -9.98 17.34 8.71
CA MET A 199 -10.02 16.62 7.44
C MET A 199 -10.40 17.55 6.30
N ALA A 200 -9.84 17.32 5.12
CA ALA A 200 -10.27 17.92 3.87
C ALA A 200 -11.72 17.53 3.57
N ALA A 201 -12.48 18.47 2.99
CA ALA A 201 -13.84 18.23 2.55
C ALA A 201 -13.85 17.82 1.07
N PHE A 202 -14.69 16.84 0.73
CA PHE A 202 -14.83 16.30 -0.62
C PHE A 202 -16.29 16.36 -1.04
N SER A 203 -16.58 16.43 -2.34
CA SER A 203 -17.97 16.51 -2.83
C SER A 203 -18.75 15.20 -2.67
N CYS A 204 -18.07 14.07 -2.56
CA CYS A 204 -18.65 12.74 -2.43
C CYS A 204 -17.62 11.77 -1.87
N ASP A 205 -18.07 10.59 -1.42
CA ASP A 205 -17.16 9.46 -1.21
C ASP A 205 -16.53 9.08 -2.56
N GLY A 206 -15.24 8.77 -2.58
CA GLY A 206 -14.54 8.49 -3.84
C GLY A 206 -13.07 8.17 -3.64
N VAL A 207 -12.34 8.17 -4.76
CA VAL A 207 -10.87 8.14 -4.72
C VAL A 207 -10.36 9.51 -5.14
N TYR A 208 -9.72 10.21 -4.21
CA TYR A 208 -9.05 11.46 -4.49
C TYR A 208 -7.69 11.18 -5.14
N PHE A 209 -7.50 11.70 -6.34
CA PHE A 209 -6.23 11.69 -7.07
C PHE A 209 -5.58 13.04 -6.85
N ASP A 210 -4.47 13.04 -6.11
CA ASP A 210 -3.78 14.24 -5.68
C ASP A 210 -2.93 14.87 -6.78
N GLN A 211 -3.58 15.20 -7.90
CA GLN A 211 -2.97 15.88 -9.04
C GLN A 211 -2.88 17.40 -8.81
N THR A 212 -3.73 17.95 -7.95
CA THR A 212 -3.80 19.40 -7.70
C THR A 212 -2.67 19.87 -6.77
N GLY A 213 -2.37 21.15 -6.83
CA GLY A 213 -1.27 21.79 -6.10
C GLY A 213 -1.44 21.89 -4.58
N ALA A 214 -2.42 21.20 -3.98
CA ALA A 214 -2.56 21.14 -2.53
C ALA A 214 -1.26 20.56 -1.93
N LEU A 215 -0.65 21.29 -0.98
CA LEU A 215 0.60 20.88 -0.37
C LEU A 215 0.40 19.82 0.72
N ASP A 216 -0.80 19.76 1.32
CA ASP A 216 -1.14 18.81 2.36
C ASP A 216 -2.62 18.41 2.29
N VAL A 217 -2.89 17.11 2.30
CA VAL A 217 -4.25 16.56 2.25
C VAL A 217 -4.42 15.50 3.33
N ARG A 218 -5.29 15.79 4.29
CA ARG A 218 -5.71 14.85 5.34
C ARG A 218 -7.13 14.40 5.05
N ALA A 219 -7.36 13.11 4.93
CA ALA A 219 -8.66 12.58 4.58
C ALA A 219 -9.13 11.49 5.56
N ALA A 220 -10.42 11.52 5.87
CA ALA A 220 -11.08 10.40 6.51
C ALA A 220 -11.11 9.22 5.53
N ALA A 221 -10.57 8.08 5.95
CA ALA A 221 -10.44 6.91 5.09
C ALA A 221 -11.81 6.27 4.78
N ASN A 222 -12.05 5.99 3.50
CA ASN A 222 -13.20 5.18 3.08
C ASN A 222 -12.83 3.69 2.91
N ALA A 223 -11.59 3.43 2.50
CA ALA A 223 -11.04 2.09 2.37
C ALA A 223 -9.64 2.01 2.99
N PRO A 224 -9.17 0.81 3.40
CA PRO A 224 -7.91 0.66 4.12
C PRO A 224 -6.72 0.56 3.17
N TRP A 225 -6.54 1.53 2.28
CA TRP A 225 -5.37 1.57 1.40
C TRP A 225 -5.01 3.00 1.01
N ILE A 226 -3.76 3.18 0.60
CA ILE A 226 -3.24 4.39 -0.05
C ILE A 226 -2.34 3.94 -1.19
N ALA A 227 -2.34 4.65 -2.32
CA ALA A 227 -1.54 4.26 -3.47
C ALA A 227 -0.84 5.43 -4.14
N GLN A 228 0.17 5.12 -4.93
CA GLN A 228 0.95 6.08 -5.71
C GLN A 228 1.21 5.54 -7.11
N THR A 229 1.23 6.45 -8.08
CA THR A 229 1.53 6.19 -9.49
C THR A 229 2.31 7.36 -10.07
N SER A 230 3.07 7.11 -11.14
CA SER A 230 3.83 8.16 -11.81
C SER A 230 3.26 8.40 -13.21
N SER A 231 3.22 9.64 -13.66
CA SER A 231 2.90 9.96 -15.06
C SER A 231 4.01 9.51 -16.03
N GLU A 232 5.22 9.29 -15.54
CA GLU A 232 6.37 8.90 -16.37
C GLU A 232 6.27 7.48 -16.92
N ARG A 233 5.64 6.58 -16.16
CA ARG A 233 5.53 5.16 -16.50
C ARG A 233 4.37 4.48 -15.78
N PRO A 234 3.61 3.59 -16.47
CA PRO A 234 2.57 2.79 -15.84
C PRO A 234 3.09 2.05 -14.61
N GLY A 235 2.22 1.83 -13.63
CA GLY A 235 2.53 1.05 -12.44
C GLY A 235 2.07 1.74 -11.15
N VAL A 236 1.29 1.00 -10.36
CA VAL A 236 0.80 1.48 -9.06
C VAL A 236 1.48 0.73 -7.92
N LEU A 237 2.04 1.47 -6.97
CA LEU A 237 2.41 0.97 -5.66
C LEU A 237 1.29 1.30 -4.68
N ALA A 238 0.65 0.28 -4.11
CA ALA A 238 -0.35 0.44 -3.07
C ALA A 238 0.13 -0.10 -1.72
N VAL A 239 -0.20 0.62 -0.66
CA VAL A 239 -0.03 0.22 0.73
C VAL A 239 -1.42 -0.10 1.27
N ARG A 240 -1.73 -1.40 1.39
CA ARG A 240 -2.99 -1.87 1.97
C ARG A 240 -2.83 -2.13 3.47
N LEU A 241 -3.81 -1.70 4.24
CA LEU A 241 -3.84 -1.72 5.70
C LEU A 241 -4.87 -2.75 6.18
N GLY A 242 -4.79 -3.13 7.45
CA GLY A 242 -5.81 -3.98 8.08
C GLY A 242 -7.20 -3.32 8.08
N LYS A 243 -8.26 -4.13 7.93
CA LYS A 243 -9.67 -3.66 7.85
C LYS A 243 -10.08 -2.71 8.99
N ASN A 244 -9.52 -2.91 10.18
CA ASN A 244 -9.78 -2.08 11.36
C ASN A 244 -9.30 -0.62 11.22
N PHE A 245 -8.59 -0.28 10.14
CA PHE A 245 -8.15 1.09 9.87
C PHE A 245 -9.34 2.03 9.58
N VAL A 246 -10.36 1.59 8.86
CA VAL A 246 -11.41 2.48 8.30
C VAL A 246 -12.25 3.17 9.39
N GLU A 247 -12.43 2.54 10.56
CA GLU A 247 -13.30 3.02 11.64
C GLU A 247 -12.85 4.36 12.25
N GLY A 248 -11.57 4.72 12.13
CA GLY A 248 -11.06 5.99 12.65
C GLY A 248 -9.73 6.44 12.06
N GLY A 249 -9.26 5.74 11.02
CA GLY A 249 -8.01 6.03 10.35
C GLY A 249 -8.06 7.33 9.57
N VAL A 250 -6.89 7.94 9.44
CA VAL A 250 -6.65 9.12 8.62
C VAL A 250 -5.61 8.77 7.58
N LEU A 251 -5.94 9.04 6.33
CA LEU A 251 -4.97 9.04 5.23
C LEU A 251 -4.39 10.43 5.11
N TYR A 252 -3.09 10.51 4.85
CA TYR A 252 -2.39 11.77 4.75
C TYR A 252 -1.40 11.74 3.60
N SER A 253 -1.39 12.82 2.83
CA SER A 253 -0.37 13.08 1.84
C SER A 253 0.16 14.50 2.03
N TRP A 254 1.48 14.64 1.92
CA TRP A 254 2.16 15.92 1.98
C TRP A 254 3.16 16.04 0.83
N LYS A 255 3.30 17.23 0.27
CA LYS A 255 4.19 17.57 -0.83
C LYS A 255 5.12 18.71 -0.42
N ASN A 256 6.42 18.53 -0.68
CA ASN A 256 7.42 19.55 -0.37
C ASN A 256 7.55 20.59 -1.50
N GLY A 257 6.67 21.59 -1.55
CA GLY A 257 6.76 22.68 -2.53
C GLY A 257 6.70 22.17 -3.97
N ASN A 258 7.80 22.30 -4.74
CA ASN A 258 7.96 21.75 -6.10
C ASN A 258 8.81 20.48 -6.16
N SER A 259 9.25 19.93 -5.01
CA SER A 259 10.02 18.69 -4.96
C SER A 259 9.19 17.50 -5.50
N PRO A 260 9.83 16.50 -6.13
CA PRO A 260 9.21 15.21 -6.40
C PRO A 260 8.94 14.42 -5.11
N ILE A 261 9.56 14.81 -3.99
CA ILE A 261 9.35 14.18 -2.68
C ILE A 261 7.94 14.51 -2.17
N HIS A 262 7.21 13.45 -1.88
CA HIS A 262 5.86 13.49 -1.34
C HIS A 262 5.65 12.27 -0.43
N THR A 263 4.66 12.35 0.45
CA THR A 263 4.36 11.28 1.41
C THR A 263 3.05 10.58 1.07
N ALA A 264 3.01 9.28 1.34
CA ALA A 264 1.79 8.49 1.46
C ALA A 264 1.76 7.88 2.85
N GLU A 265 0.85 8.40 3.67
CA GLU A 265 0.85 8.11 5.10
C GLU A 265 -0.53 7.65 5.58
N ALA A 266 -0.50 6.85 6.64
CA ALA A 266 -1.70 6.37 7.30
C ALA A 266 -1.54 6.43 8.81
N ILE A 267 -2.53 7.00 9.50
CA ILE A 267 -2.55 7.12 10.95
C ILE A 267 -3.72 6.30 11.47
N PHE A 268 -3.44 5.29 12.28
CA PHE A 268 -4.45 4.46 12.93
C PHE A 268 -5.14 5.20 14.07
N SER A 269 -6.37 4.79 14.36
CA SER A 269 -7.11 5.22 15.54
C SER A 269 -6.32 4.97 16.84
N PRO A 270 -6.59 5.73 17.92
CA PRO A 270 -5.83 5.62 19.15
C PRO A 270 -5.89 4.20 19.73
N LEU A 271 -4.71 3.66 20.03
CA LEU A 271 -4.51 2.36 20.66
C LEU A 271 -4.17 2.53 22.14
N LYS A 272 -4.90 1.85 23.01
CA LYS A 272 -4.60 1.73 24.44
C LYS A 272 -4.65 0.26 24.84
N LEU A 273 -3.54 -0.27 25.31
CA LEU A 273 -3.38 -1.67 25.70
C LEU A 273 -3.30 -1.81 27.23
N LYS A 274 -3.86 -2.90 27.74
CA LYS A 274 -3.61 -3.39 29.10
C LYS A 274 -2.35 -4.24 29.16
N LYS A 275 -1.80 -4.44 30.35
CA LYS A 275 -0.65 -5.33 30.58
C LYS A 275 -0.92 -6.73 29.99
N GLY A 276 0.01 -7.20 29.16
CA GLY A 276 -0.06 -8.49 28.47
C GLY A 276 -0.97 -8.50 27.23
N GLU A 277 -1.70 -7.42 26.95
CA GLU A 277 -2.53 -7.32 25.75
C GLU A 277 -1.65 -7.11 24.51
N THR A 278 -2.04 -7.79 23.43
CA THR A 278 -1.36 -7.75 22.15
C THR A 278 -2.24 -7.15 21.07
N ARG A 279 -1.68 -6.28 20.23
CA ARG A 279 -2.32 -5.79 19.00
C ARG A 279 -1.39 -5.95 17.81
N THR A 280 -1.92 -6.53 16.73
CA THR A 280 -1.20 -6.67 15.46
C THR A 280 -1.79 -5.76 14.39
N PHE A 281 -0.92 -5.00 13.75
CA PHE A 281 -1.20 -4.20 12.56
C PHE A 281 -0.61 -4.94 11.36
N THR A 282 -1.38 -5.03 10.28
CA THR A 282 -0.91 -5.63 9.01
C THR A 282 -0.83 -4.53 7.96
N VAL A 283 0.28 -4.52 7.22
CA VAL A 283 0.52 -3.65 6.07
C VAL A 283 0.97 -4.52 4.92
N GLU A 284 0.42 -4.30 3.73
CA GLU A 284 0.81 -5.02 2.51
C GLU A 284 1.25 -4.00 1.46
N TYR A 285 2.44 -4.20 0.92
CA TYR A 285 2.97 -3.45 -0.21
C TYR A 285 2.64 -4.24 -1.47
N LEU A 286 1.82 -3.66 -2.34
CA LEU A 286 1.26 -4.27 -3.54
C LEU A 286 1.76 -3.50 -4.75
N TYR A 287 2.30 -4.17 -5.76
CA TYR A 287 2.70 -3.51 -7.01
C TYR A 287 1.95 -4.09 -8.21
N PHE A 288 1.27 -3.19 -8.94
CA PHE A 288 0.51 -3.50 -10.15
C PHE A 288 1.15 -2.80 -11.36
N GLU A 289 2.08 -3.47 -12.04
CA GLU A 289 2.95 -2.93 -13.11
C GLU A 289 2.23 -2.14 -14.21
N LYS A 290 1.00 -2.54 -14.58
CA LYS A 290 0.31 -1.99 -15.75
C LYS A 290 -0.90 -1.11 -15.42
N LEU A 291 -1.27 -0.99 -14.15
CA LEU A 291 -2.32 -0.06 -13.76
C LEU A 291 -1.79 1.37 -13.80
N THR A 292 -2.66 2.33 -14.12
CA THR A 292 -2.30 3.76 -14.13
C THR A 292 -2.98 4.51 -12.99
N GLY A 293 -4.11 4.00 -12.49
CA GLY A 293 -4.73 4.39 -11.24
C GLY A 293 -5.14 3.18 -10.39
N LEU A 294 -5.81 3.46 -9.28
CA LEU A 294 -6.37 2.45 -8.40
C LEU A 294 -7.66 2.98 -7.79
N HIS A 295 -8.72 2.21 -7.93
CA HIS A 295 -10.04 2.51 -7.38
C HIS A 295 -10.39 1.55 -6.23
N ASP A 296 -9.87 0.32 -6.23
CA ASP A 296 -10.00 -0.60 -5.10
C ASP A 296 -8.90 -1.68 -5.10
N THR A 297 -8.69 -2.30 -3.94
CA THR A 297 -7.88 -3.50 -3.80
C THR A 297 -8.52 -4.51 -2.86
N VAL A 298 -8.81 -5.71 -3.38
CA VAL A 298 -9.43 -6.79 -2.63
C VAL A 298 -8.72 -8.12 -2.89
N GLY A 299 -8.33 -8.82 -1.82
CA GLY A 299 -7.57 -10.06 -1.95
C GLY A 299 -6.27 -9.85 -2.74
N PRO A 300 -5.99 -10.62 -3.81
CA PRO A 300 -4.82 -10.39 -4.65
C PRO A 300 -5.06 -9.31 -5.73
N PHE A 301 -6.27 -8.79 -5.88
CA PHE A 301 -6.64 -7.94 -7.01
C PHE A 301 -6.40 -6.45 -6.73
N GLY A 302 -6.02 -5.74 -7.80
CA GLY A 302 -6.06 -4.29 -7.92
C GLY A 302 -7.01 -3.93 -9.07
N LEU A 303 -7.90 -2.98 -8.81
CA LEU A 303 -8.94 -2.59 -9.74
C LEU A 303 -8.79 -1.12 -10.06
N ASP A 304 -8.76 -0.80 -11.33
CA ASP A 304 -8.78 0.56 -11.84
C ASP A 304 -9.99 0.77 -12.75
N ARG A 305 -10.40 2.02 -12.92
CA ARG A 305 -11.57 2.39 -13.68
C ARG A 305 -11.30 3.65 -14.48
N GLU A 306 -11.68 3.55 -15.75
CA GLU A 306 -11.90 4.68 -16.63
C GLU A 306 -13.42 4.82 -16.90
N PRO A 307 -13.90 5.94 -17.45
CA PRO A 307 -15.33 6.15 -17.72
C PRO A 307 -15.99 5.02 -18.53
N ARG A 308 -15.22 4.34 -19.39
CA ARG A 308 -15.71 3.29 -20.30
C ARG A 308 -14.95 1.97 -20.21
N ALA A 309 -14.10 1.79 -19.20
CA ALA A 309 -13.35 0.56 -19.02
C ALA A 309 -13.07 0.26 -17.55
N VAL A 310 -12.97 -1.03 -17.22
CA VAL A 310 -12.46 -1.50 -15.93
C VAL A 310 -11.22 -2.34 -16.17
N PHE A 311 -10.19 -2.10 -15.38
CA PHE A 311 -8.93 -2.82 -15.44
C PHE A 311 -8.77 -3.67 -14.20
N VAL A 312 -8.47 -4.95 -14.39
CA VAL A 312 -8.29 -5.93 -13.30
C VAL A 312 -6.88 -6.48 -13.39
N ALA A 313 -6.07 -6.23 -12.38
CA ALA A 313 -4.72 -6.79 -12.23
C ALA A 313 -4.63 -7.63 -10.95
N SER A 314 -3.59 -8.45 -10.84
CA SER A 314 -3.33 -9.26 -9.65
C SER A 314 -1.89 -9.13 -9.19
N VAL A 315 -1.64 -9.16 -7.87
CA VAL A 315 -0.29 -9.27 -7.30
C VAL A 315 0.17 -10.72 -7.10
N ALA A 316 -0.69 -11.69 -7.37
CA ALA A 316 -0.41 -13.11 -7.18
C ALA A 316 -1.07 -13.94 -8.30
N PRO A 317 -0.59 -15.15 -8.60
CA PRO A 317 -1.27 -16.04 -9.54
C PRO A 317 -2.69 -16.36 -9.03
N VAL A 318 -3.69 -16.13 -9.87
CA VAL A 318 -5.08 -16.46 -9.61
C VAL A 318 -5.66 -17.28 -10.76
N PRO A 319 -6.50 -18.29 -10.46
CA PRO A 319 -7.14 -19.08 -11.50
C PRO A 319 -8.14 -18.24 -12.29
N ALA A 320 -8.53 -18.76 -13.46
CA ALA A 320 -9.64 -18.21 -14.22
C ALA A 320 -10.92 -18.18 -13.39
N GLY A 321 -11.80 -17.24 -13.69
CA GLY A 321 -13.08 -17.13 -13.00
C GLY A 321 -14.01 -16.14 -13.68
N VAL A 322 -14.98 -15.64 -12.92
CA VAL A 322 -15.98 -14.68 -13.42
C VAL A 322 -16.03 -13.49 -12.47
N MET A 323 -16.09 -12.31 -13.05
CA MET A 323 -16.38 -11.05 -12.37
C MET A 323 -17.82 -10.65 -12.66
N THR A 324 -18.57 -10.29 -11.63
CA THR A 324 -19.87 -9.62 -11.80
C THR A 324 -19.67 -8.12 -11.71
N LEU A 325 -20.42 -7.36 -12.52
CA LEU A 325 -20.35 -5.91 -12.48
C LEU A 325 -21.75 -5.31 -12.51
N ASN A 326 -21.97 -4.34 -11.63
CA ASN A 326 -23.18 -3.55 -11.50
C ASN A 326 -22.79 -2.09 -11.37
N TRP A 327 -23.74 -1.18 -11.57
CA TRP A 327 -23.58 0.24 -11.31
C TRP A 327 -24.63 0.74 -10.33
N ARG A 328 -24.27 1.76 -9.55
CA ARG A 328 -25.15 2.51 -8.64
C ARG A 328 -25.00 4.00 -8.91
N ALA A 329 -26.10 4.67 -9.26
CA ALA A 329 -26.13 6.12 -9.44
C ALA A 329 -26.23 6.85 -8.10
N PRO A 330 -25.90 8.16 -8.04
CA PRO A 330 -26.05 8.97 -6.83
C PRO A 330 -27.46 9.03 -6.25
N ASP A 331 -28.48 8.87 -7.09
CA ASP A 331 -29.90 8.82 -6.69
C ASP A 331 -30.34 7.44 -6.15
N GLY A 332 -29.40 6.49 -6.03
CA GLY A 332 -29.64 5.14 -5.52
C GLY A 332 -30.12 4.14 -6.56
N ARG A 333 -30.44 4.55 -7.80
CA ARG A 333 -30.77 3.60 -8.86
C ARG A 333 -29.59 2.68 -9.15
N THR A 334 -29.89 1.43 -9.46
CA THR A 334 -28.88 0.42 -9.82
C THR A 334 -29.17 -0.22 -11.16
N GLY A 335 -28.14 -0.77 -11.78
CA GLY A 335 -28.27 -1.59 -12.97
C GLY A 335 -27.18 -2.65 -13.04
N ASN A 336 -27.47 -3.71 -13.79
CA ASN A 336 -26.59 -4.86 -13.96
C ASN A 336 -25.86 -4.75 -15.30
N LEU A 337 -24.54 -4.91 -15.30
CA LEU A 337 -23.69 -4.90 -16.49
C LEU A 337 -23.31 -6.31 -16.96
N GLY A 338 -23.52 -7.31 -16.11
CA GLY A 338 -23.41 -8.72 -16.43
C GLY A 338 -22.22 -9.40 -15.79
N GLU A 339 -21.91 -10.56 -16.35
CA GLU A 339 -20.78 -11.40 -15.98
C GLU A 339 -19.68 -11.29 -17.03
N PHE A 340 -18.45 -11.16 -16.57
CA PHE A 340 -17.26 -10.99 -17.39
C PHE A 340 -16.28 -12.12 -17.07
N PRO A 341 -15.95 -12.98 -18.04
CA PRO A 341 -14.96 -14.02 -17.81
C PRO A 341 -13.58 -13.38 -17.61
N LEU A 342 -12.90 -13.79 -16.54
CA LEU A 342 -11.51 -13.46 -16.29
C LEU A 342 -10.65 -14.69 -16.63
N PRO A 343 -9.62 -14.54 -17.49
CA PRO A 343 -8.61 -15.58 -17.67
C PRO A 343 -7.83 -15.76 -16.35
N PRO A 344 -7.00 -16.81 -16.23
CA PRO A 344 -6.00 -16.85 -15.18
C PRO A 344 -5.16 -15.59 -15.25
N LEU A 345 -4.86 -14.97 -14.10
CA LEU A 345 -4.05 -13.77 -14.02
C LEU A 345 -2.81 -14.06 -13.18
N ASN A 346 -1.65 -13.84 -13.76
CA ASN A 346 -0.39 -13.77 -13.04
C ASN A 346 -0.07 -12.32 -12.68
N PRO A 347 0.85 -12.08 -11.72
CA PRO A 347 1.42 -10.74 -11.62
C PRO A 347 1.95 -10.31 -12.99
N ARG A 348 1.85 -9.01 -13.30
CA ARG A 348 2.22 -8.39 -14.60
C ARG A 348 1.16 -8.50 -15.70
N GLU A 349 0.12 -9.28 -15.47
CA GLU A 349 -1.03 -9.39 -16.37
C GLU A 349 -2.17 -8.52 -15.86
N PHE A 350 -3.00 -8.06 -16.79
CA PHE A 350 -4.25 -7.39 -16.46
C PHE A 350 -5.28 -7.71 -17.55
N VAL A 351 -6.55 -7.61 -17.18
CA VAL A 351 -7.67 -7.64 -18.11
C VAL A 351 -8.27 -6.25 -18.20
N ARG A 352 -8.59 -5.83 -19.42
CA ARG A 352 -9.46 -4.70 -19.70
C ARG A 352 -10.85 -5.21 -20.03
N ILE A 353 -11.85 -4.68 -19.34
CA ILE A 353 -13.27 -4.92 -19.58
C ILE A 353 -13.87 -3.67 -20.21
N ASP A 354 -14.23 -3.75 -21.48
CA ASP A 354 -14.83 -2.64 -22.21
C ASP A 354 -16.32 -2.47 -21.86
N LEU A 355 -16.67 -1.24 -21.47
CA LEU A 355 -18.02 -0.86 -21.07
C LEU A 355 -18.75 0.01 -22.10
N GLU A 356 -18.17 0.22 -23.29
CA GLU A 356 -18.73 1.11 -24.34
C GLU A 356 -20.15 0.72 -24.77
N LYS A 357 -20.47 -0.57 -24.76
CA LYS A 357 -21.79 -1.10 -25.14
C LYS A 357 -22.88 -0.85 -24.09
N PHE A 358 -22.53 -0.36 -22.90
CA PHE A 358 -23.48 -0.13 -21.83
C PHE A 358 -23.81 1.35 -21.67
N SER A 359 -25.09 1.62 -21.42
CA SER A 359 -25.54 2.95 -21.01
C SER A 359 -25.29 3.12 -19.52
N LEU A 360 -24.22 3.83 -19.20
CA LEU A 360 -23.86 4.19 -17.83
C LEU A 360 -24.35 5.61 -17.52
N PRO A 361 -24.84 5.88 -16.30
CA PRO A 361 -25.01 7.24 -15.82
C PRO A 361 -23.67 8.00 -15.90
N GLU A 362 -23.75 9.33 -16.06
CA GLU A 362 -22.56 10.21 -16.09
C GLU A 362 -21.70 10.06 -14.83
N LYS A 363 -22.34 9.91 -13.67
CA LYS A 363 -21.71 9.60 -12.39
C LYS A 363 -22.32 8.32 -11.83
N CYS A 364 -21.50 7.35 -11.46
CA CYS A 364 -21.94 6.12 -10.80
C CYS A 364 -20.80 5.44 -10.05
N THR A 365 -21.12 4.63 -9.05
CA THR A 365 -20.17 3.66 -8.47
C THR A 365 -20.33 2.34 -9.21
N LEU A 366 -19.24 1.74 -9.67
CA LEU A 366 -19.29 0.35 -10.13
C LEU A 366 -19.03 -0.57 -8.94
N PHE A 367 -19.71 -1.71 -8.87
CA PHE A 367 -19.53 -2.66 -7.76
C PHE A 367 -19.87 -4.07 -8.21
N GLY A 368 -19.39 -5.07 -7.47
CA GLY A 368 -19.68 -6.45 -7.79
C GLY A 368 -18.81 -7.43 -7.04
N THR A 369 -18.58 -8.59 -7.66
CA THR A 369 -17.79 -9.69 -7.10
C THR A 369 -16.71 -10.14 -8.08
N LEU A 370 -15.57 -10.53 -7.52
CA LEU A 370 -14.45 -11.17 -8.20
C LEU A 370 -14.44 -12.68 -7.89
N PRO A 371 -13.61 -13.47 -8.60
CA PRO A 371 -13.41 -14.88 -8.29
C PRO A 371 -13.13 -15.11 -6.81
N GLY A 372 -13.76 -16.14 -6.23
CA GLY A 372 -13.70 -16.43 -4.78
C GLY A 372 -14.68 -15.62 -3.93
N GLY A 373 -15.63 -14.90 -4.53
CA GLY A 373 -16.68 -14.17 -3.80
C GLY A 373 -16.21 -12.86 -3.16
N LEU A 374 -15.06 -12.34 -3.60
CA LEU A 374 -14.49 -11.08 -3.11
C LEU A 374 -15.31 -9.90 -3.65
N THR A 375 -15.90 -9.11 -2.76
CA THR A 375 -16.67 -7.92 -3.14
C THR A 375 -15.78 -6.69 -3.30
N PHE A 376 -16.09 -5.83 -4.26
CA PHE A 376 -15.37 -4.59 -4.52
C PHE A 376 -16.35 -3.44 -4.81
N GLU A 377 -15.89 -2.21 -4.63
CA GLU A 377 -16.54 -0.99 -5.09
C GLU A 377 -15.52 -0.07 -5.78
N LEU A 378 -15.83 0.41 -6.98
CA LEU A 378 -15.04 1.37 -7.76
C LEU A 378 -15.80 2.69 -7.80
N PRO A 379 -15.63 3.54 -6.77
CA PRO A 379 -16.34 4.82 -6.71
C PRO A 379 -15.79 5.79 -7.76
N GLU A 380 -16.34 6.99 -7.80
CA GLU A 380 -15.88 8.03 -8.73
C GLU A 380 -14.50 8.56 -8.34
N ARG A 381 -13.77 9.01 -9.36
CA ARG A 381 -12.52 9.75 -9.21
C ARG A 381 -12.83 11.19 -8.78
N ILE A 382 -12.04 11.71 -7.84
CA ILE A 382 -12.12 13.08 -7.34
C ILE A 382 -10.78 13.75 -7.61
N ASP A 383 -10.80 14.90 -8.29
CA ASP A 383 -9.57 15.63 -8.65
C ASP A 383 -9.34 16.88 -7.79
N SER A 384 -10.29 17.29 -6.95
CA SER A 384 -10.18 18.51 -6.14
C SER A 384 -10.75 18.35 -4.74
N ILE A 385 -10.18 19.11 -3.81
CA ILE A 385 -10.74 19.36 -2.47
C ILE A 385 -11.72 20.53 -2.53
N LEU A 386 -12.73 20.52 -1.67
CA LEU A 386 -13.62 21.67 -1.52
C LEU A 386 -12.94 22.76 -0.69
N GLU A 387 -12.89 23.98 -1.21
CA GLU A 387 -12.47 25.15 -0.44
C GLU A 387 -13.46 25.39 0.71
N ARG A 388 -12.93 25.67 1.90
CA ARG A 388 -13.72 25.94 3.12
C ARG A 388 -13.93 27.42 3.35
#